data_AF-A0A6N9U574-F1
#
_entry.id   AF-A0A6N9U574-F1
#
_cell.length_a   1.000
_cell.length_b   1.000
_cell.length_c   1.000
_cell.angle_alpha   90.00
_cell.angle_beta   90.00
_cell.angle_gamma   90.00
#
_symmetry.space_group_name_H-M   'P 1'
#
loop_
_entity.id
_entity.type
_entity.pdbx_description
1 polymer ?
#
loop_
_entity_poly.entity_id
_entity_poly.type
_entity_poly.pdbx_seq_one_letter_code
_entity_poly.pdbx_strand_id
1 'polypeptide(L)'
;MNERSPDAADPGQPGPAPGTGLLVPAETALIRYLRQRAAEVDPTSEPVLDGWRYPSPYHLLLDVGRFFTPAPLPPGAGPLMVTFCYTNAAQTIADADREDRAWMYVEGYGSCSVDSAVHHAPHAWATDGTHAIDPIWPADSGCAYLGIPFADPEMWPHPLYGDGILTQYATLLPILREGLPEDAVAGIGRPLPHRVRRRCPESAGPLSPSPSS
;
A
#
# COMPACT_ATOMS: atom_id res chain seq x y z
N MET A 1 -11.85 -44.14 -37.75
CA MET A 1 -12.09 -43.71 -36.35
C MET A 1 -11.76 -42.23 -36.33
N ASN A 2 -12.79 -41.38 -36.25
CA ASN A 2 -12.68 -39.93 -36.22
C ASN A 2 -12.66 -39.50 -34.75
N GLU A 3 -11.58 -38.92 -34.28
CA GLU A 3 -11.55 -38.20 -33.00
C GLU A 3 -11.42 -36.70 -33.29
N ARG A 4 -12.51 -35.98 -33.05
CA ARG A 4 -12.53 -34.52 -32.97
C ARG A 4 -12.00 -34.13 -31.59
N SER A 5 -10.92 -33.36 -31.56
CA SER A 5 -10.46 -32.64 -30.37
C SER A 5 -11.22 -31.31 -30.25
N PRO A 6 -11.79 -30.94 -29.09
CA PRO A 6 -12.48 -29.67 -28.91
C PRO A 6 -11.54 -28.57 -28.37
N ASP A 7 -11.76 -27.37 -28.91
CA ASP A 7 -11.51 -26.04 -28.38
C ASP A 7 -10.09 -25.64 -27.95
N ALA A 8 -9.40 -25.03 -28.93
CA ALA A 8 -8.40 -24.00 -28.68
C ALA A 8 -9.09 -22.76 -28.09
N ALA A 9 -8.61 -22.32 -26.92
CA ALA A 9 -9.04 -21.08 -26.31
C ALA A 9 -8.66 -19.86 -27.18
N ASP A 10 -9.63 -18.97 -27.37
CA ASP A 10 -9.54 -17.70 -28.07
C ASP A 10 -8.63 -16.70 -27.31
N PRO A 11 -7.54 -16.19 -27.91
CA PRO A 11 -6.63 -15.23 -27.27
C PRO A 11 -7.17 -13.79 -27.23
N GLY A 12 -8.45 -13.55 -27.55
CA GLY A 12 -9.03 -12.22 -27.76
C GLY A 12 -9.82 -11.59 -26.62
N GLN A 13 -9.96 -12.20 -25.44
CA GLN A 13 -10.76 -11.60 -24.37
C GLN A 13 -9.94 -10.63 -23.49
N PRO A 14 -10.23 -9.32 -23.49
CA PRO A 14 -9.66 -8.42 -22.51
C PRO A 14 -10.08 -8.88 -21.11
N GLY A 15 -9.09 -9.08 -20.24
CA GLY A 15 -9.31 -9.48 -18.85
C GLY A 15 -10.25 -8.52 -18.12
N PRO A 16 -10.94 -8.98 -17.07
CA PRO A 16 -11.88 -8.15 -16.33
C PRO A 16 -11.16 -6.89 -15.81
N ALA A 17 -11.83 -5.74 -15.99
CA ALA A 17 -11.40 -4.45 -15.42
C ALA A 17 -11.04 -4.60 -13.93
N PRO A 18 -10.08 -3.81 -13.40
CA PRO A 18 -9.61 -3.94 -12.03
C PRO A 18 -10.79 -3.79 -11.07
N GLY A 19 -11.23 -4.94 -10.54
CA GLY A 19 -12.34 -5.00 -9.62
C GLY A 19 -11.99 -4.24 -8.34
N THR A 20 -12.94 -3.47 -7.85
CA THR A 20 -13.07 -3.09 -6.44
C THR A 20 -13.10 -4.36 -5.59
N GLY A 21 -11.94 -4.96 -5.37
CA GLY A 21 -11.77 -6.18 -4.60
C GLY A 21 -12.14 -5.91 -3.15
N LEU A 22 -13.02 -6.74 -2.60
CA LEU A 22 -13.29 -6.77 -1.16
C LEU A 22 -11.96 -6.95 -0.43
N LEU A 23 -11.74 -6.14 0.61
CA LEU A 23 -10.54 -6.24 1.43
C LEU A 23 -10.57 -7.56 2.21
N VAL A 24 -9.44 -8.24 2.31
CA VAL A 24 -9.31 -9.39 3.20
C VAL A 24 -9.27 -8.92 4.67
N PRO A 25 -9.49 -9.81 5.66
CA PRO A 25 -9.53 -9.42 7.07
C PRO A 25 -8.27 -8.68 7.56
N ALA A 26 -7.08 -9.14 7.15
CA ALA A 26 -5.81 -8.52 7.52
C ALA A 26 -5.69 -7.07 6.96
N GLU A 27 -6.06 -6.86 5.70
CA GLU A 27 -6.09 -5.52 5.09
C GLU A 27 -7.11 -4.62 5.81
N THR A 28 -8.28 -5.14 6.15
CA THR A 28 -9.31 -4.40 6.90
C THR A 28 -8.80 -3.98 8.29
N ALA A 29 -8.12 -4.89 8.99
CA ALA A 29 -7.50 -4.61 10.28
C ALA A 29 -6.42 -3.53 10.16
N LEU A 30 -5.55 -3.63 9.14
CA LEU A 30 -4.51 -2.66 8.87
C LEU A 30 -5.08 -1.26 8.58
N ILE A 31 -6.10 -1.13 7.71
CA ILE A 31 -6.74 0.18 7.45
C ILE A 31 -7.36 0.74 8.73
N ARG A 32 -8.00 -0.10 9.55
CA ARG A 32 -8.59 0.34 10.81
C ARG A 32 -7.52 0.90 11.74
N TYR A 33 -6.41 0.20 11.89
CA TYR A 33 -5.26 0.65 12.66
C TYR A 33 -4.75 2.00 12.16
N LEU A 34 -4.49 2.15 10.86
CA LEU A 34 -3.97 3.40 10.29
C LEU A 34 -4.94 4.58 10.47
N ARG A 35 -6.25 4.34 10.31
CA ARG A 35 -7.27 5.38 10.55
C ARG A 35 -7.34 5.78 12.03
N GLN A 36 -7.22 4.83 12.93
CA GLN A 36 -7.17 5.11 14.37
C GLN A 36 -5.94 5.98 14.69
N ARG A 37 -4.76 5.60 14.20
CA ARG A 37 -3.53 6.37 14.39
C ARG A 37 -3.56 7.75 13.75
N ALA A 38 -4.19 7.87 12.59
CA ALA A 38 -4.45 9.17 11.96
C ALA A 38 -5.34 10.06 12.84
N ALA A 39 -6.38 9.50 13.47
CA ALA A 39 -7.29 10.25 14.35
C ALA A 39 -6.68 10.61 15.71
N GLU A 40 -5.60 9.93 16.13
CA GLU A 40 -4.85 10.22 17.37
C GLU A 40 -3.85 11.38 17.20
N VAL A 41 -3.64 11.89 15.98
CA VAL A 41 -2.79 13.07 15.74
C VAL A 41 -3.38 14.24 16.53
N ASP A 42 -2.57 14.76 17.45
CA ASP A 42 -3.00 15.68 18.51
C ASP A 42 -3.62 16.96 17.92
N PRO A 43 -4.88 17.30 18.25
CA PRO A 43 -5.51 18.56 17.86
C PRO A 43 -4.72 19.82 18.25
N THR A 44 -3.89 19.75 19.29
CA THR A 44 -3.01 20.87 19.69
C THR A 44 -1.83 21.08 18.74
N SER A 45 -1.56 20.14 17.83
CA SER A 45 -0.57 20.28 16.76
C SER A 45 -1.10 21.08 15.56
N GLU A 46 -2.39 21.43 15.53
CA GLU A 46 -3.03 22.15 14.41
C GLU A 46 -2.28 23.43 13.98
N PRO A 47 -1.78 24.31 14.89
CA PRO A 47 -1.02 25.49 14.47
C PRO A 47 0.33 25.18 13.82
N VAL A 48 0.94 24.04 14.16
CA VAL A 48 2.25 23.60 13.60
C VAL A 48 2.06 22.92 12.25
N LEU A 49 0.95 22.21 12.08
CA LEU A 49 0.59 21.46 10.87
C LEU A 49 -0.20 22.29 9.86
N ASP A 50 -0.50 23.56 10.17
CA ASP A 50 -1.19 24.45 9.25
C ASP A 50 -0.41 24.56 7.93
N GLY A 51 -1.12 24.36 6.81
CA GLY A 51 -0.53 24.30 5.47
C GLY A 51 0.26 23.03 5.11
N TRP A 52 0.37 22.03 5.99
CA TRP A 52 0.96 20.73 5.63
C TRP A 52 -0.02 19.92 4.80
N ARG A 53 0.48 19.25 3.76
CA ARG A 53 -0.35 18.39 2.92
C ARG A 53 -0.87 17.15 3.65
N TYR A 54 -0.04 16.55 4.50
CA TYR A 54 -0.39 15.38 5.30
C TYR A 54 0.00 15.62 6.77
N PRO A 55 -0.95 15.56 7.72
CA PRO A 55 -0.66 15.74 9.15
C PRO A 55 0.22 14.65 9.76
N SER A 56 0.31 13.47 9.13
CA SER A 56 1.10 12.33 9.63
C SER A 56 1.34 11.29 8.52
N PRO A 57 2.30 10.36 8.67
CA PRO A 57 2.52 9.27 7.71
C PRO A 57 1.27 8.40 7.51
N TYR A 58 0.40 8.30 8.53
CA TYR A 58 -0.87 7.59 8.42
C TYR A 58 -1.83 8.24 7.43
N HIS A 59 -1.91 9.57 7.43
CA HIS A 59 -2.73 10.31 6.46
C HIS A 59 -2.19 10.15 5.04
N LEU A 60 -0.87 10.24 4.88
CA LEU A 60 -0.19 9.99 3.61
C LEU A 60 -0.53 8.59 3.07
N LEU A 61 -0.32 7.53 3.86
CA LEU A 61 -0.59 6.15 3.43
C LEU A 61 -2.06 5.89 3.12
N LEU A 62 -2.98 6.53 3.82
CA LEU A 62 -4.42 6.40 3.54
C LEU A 62 -4.85 7.13 2.26
N ASP A 63 -4.05 8.09 1.77
CA ASP A 63 -4.33 8.85 0.55
C ASP A 63 -3.69 8.19 -0.68
N VAL A 64 -2.38 7.93 -0.63
CA VAL A 64 -1.61 7.46 -1.81
C VAL A 64 -1.15 6.01 -1.72
N GLY A 65 -1.36 5.35 -0.59
CA GLY A 65 -0.91 3.98 -0.38
C GLY A 65 -1.61 2.96 -1.28
N ARG A 66 -0.97 1.81 -1.44
CA ARG A 66 -1.44 0.71 -2.27
C ARG A 66 -1.21 -0.64 -1.59
N PHE A 67 -2.15 -1.54 -1.81
CA PHE A 67 -2.10 -2.91 -1.33
C PHE A 67 -1.28 -3.80 -2.23
N PHE A 68 -0.52 -4.69 -1.59
CA PHE A 68 0.27 -5.74 -2.22
C PHE A 68 -0.08 -7.08 -1.59
N THR A 69 -0.19 -8.10 -2.43
CA THR A 69 -0.51 -9.46 -1.98
C THR A 69 0.76 -10.13 -1.44
N PRO A 70 0.77 -10.69 -0.22
CA PRO A 70 1.91 -11.46 0.27
C PRO A 70 2.29 -12.58 -0.71
N ALA A 71 3.59 -12.75 -0.98
CA ALA A 71 4.09 -13.85 -1.81
C ALA A 71 5.34 -14.49 -1.22
N PRO A 72 5.56 -15.79 -1.47
CA PRO A 72 6.76 -16.48 -1.01
C PRO A 72 8.02 -15.89 -1.62
N LEU A 73 9.14 -16.04 -0.91
CA LEU A 73 10.44 -15.71 -1.46
C LEU A 73 10.75 -16.58 -2.70
N PRO A 74 11.52 -16.05 -3.66
CA PRO A 74 12.01 -16.85 -4.77
C PRO A 74 12.83 -18.05 -4.30
N PRO A 75 12.91 -19.11 -5.11
CA PRO A 75 13.78 -20.24 -4.82
C PRO A 75 15.22 -19.81 -4.53
N GLY A 76 15.79 -20.31 -3.43
CA GLY A 76 17.16 -20.00 -3.02
C GLY A 76 17.32 -18.73 -2.17
N ALA A 77 16.30 -17.87 -2.10
CA ALA A 77 16.27 -16.78 -1.13
C ALA A 77 15.84 -17.30 0.25
N GLY A 78 16.54 -16.86 1.29
CA GLY A 78 16.25 -17.20 2.68
C GLY A 78 15.74 -15.99 3.47
N PRO A 79 15.15 -16.21 4.66
CA PRO A 79 14.75 -15.11 5.52
C PRO A 79 15.97 -14.29 5.97
N LEU A 80 15.78 -12.97 6.05
CA LEU A 80 16.79 -12.03 6.50
C LEU A 80 16.50 -11.53 7.92
N MET A 81 17.45 -10.80 8.49
CA MET A 81 17.38 -10.34 9.88
C MET A 81 16.19 -9.41 10.11
N VAL A 82 15.37 -9.73 11.12
CA VAL A 82 14.31 -8.86 11.63
C VAL A 82 14.92 -7.51 12.01
N THR A 83 14.18 -6.40 11.84
CA THR A 83 14.56 -4.99 12.10
C THR A 83 15.34 -4.25 11.01
N PHE A 84 15.79 -4.93 9.95
CA PHE A 84 16.47 -4.31 8.81
C PHE A 84 15.59 -4.25 7.54
N CYS A 85 14.28 -3.98 7.68
CA CYS A 85 13.34 -4.04 6.56
C CYS A 85 13.68 -3.15 5.36
N TYR A 86 14.13 -1.93 5.61
CA TYR A 86 14.51 -0.99 4.55
C TYR A 86 15.72 -1.50 3.75
N THR A 87 16.79 -1.86 4.46
CA THR A 87 18.01 -2.43 3.86
C THR A 87 17.75 -3.76 3.17
N ASN A 88 16.99 -4.65 3.80
CA ASN A 88 16.68 -5.98 3.26
C ASN A 88 15.84 -5.88 1.98
N ALA A 89 14.86 -4.97 1.93
CA ALA A 89 14.07 -4.72 0.72
C ALA A 89 14.94 -4.16 -0.41
N ALA A 90 15.79 -3.16 -0.12
CA ALA A 90 16.73 -2.61 -1.09
C ALA A 90 17.74 -3.66 -1.59
N GLN A 91 18.27 -4.50 -0.71
CA GLN A 91 19.15 -5.60 -1.08
C GLN A 91 18.43 -6.63 -1.95
N THR A 92 17.19 -6.98 -1.60
CA THR A 92 16.36 -7.92 -2.36
C THR A 92 16.15 -7.44 -3.80
N ILE A 93 15.97 -6.14 -4.00
CA ILE A 93 15.85 -5.54 -5.33
C ILE A 93 17.19 -5.57 -6.06
N ALA A 94 18.28 -5.19 -5.40
CA ALA A 94 19.62 -5.24 -6.00
C ALA A 94 20.03 -6.66 -6.42
N ASP A 95 19.60 -7.69 -5.69
CA ASP A 95 19.79 -9.09 -6.07
C ASP A 95 18.91 -9.46 -7.27
N ALA A 96 17.67 -8.99 -7.32
CA ALA A 96 16.75 -9.21 -8.43
C ALA A 96 17.20 -8.54 -9.73
N ASP A 97 17.78 -7.34 -9.66
CA ASP A 97 18.35 -6.63 -10.81
C ASP A 97 19.49 -7.43 -11.44
N ARG A 98 20.32 -8.12 -10.64
CA ARG A 98 21.37 -9.02 -11.13
C ARG A 98 20.80 -10.24 -11.86
N GLU A 99 19.54 -10.57 -11.62
CA GLU A 99 18.78 -11.63 -12.26
C GLU A 99 17.84 -11.10 -13.37
N ASP A 100 17.98 -9.84 -13.79
CA ASP A 100 17.16 -9.18 -14.82
C ASP A 100 15.66 -9.15 -14.50
N ARG A 101 15.33 -8.96 -13.21
CA ARG A 101 13.95 -8.81 -12.73
C ARG A 101 13.67 -7.35 -12.39
N ALA A 102 12.64 -6.79 -13.01
CA ALA A 102 12.19 -5.43 -12.72
C ALA A 102 11.38 -5.37 -11.42
N TRP A 103 12.06 -5.26 -10.29
CA TRP A 103 11.43 -5.09 -8.97
C TRP A 103 11.51 -3.65 -8.49
N MET A 104 10.62 -3.30 -7.57
CA MET A 104 10.50 -1.95 -7.05
C MET A 104 10.47 -1.93 -5.52
N TYR A 105 11.00 -0.85 -4.96
CA TYR A 105 10.96 -0.59 -3.52
C TYR A 105 9.60 -0.05 -3.08
N VAL A 106 9.07 -0.64 -2.01
CA VAL A 106 7.83 -0.19 -1.38
C VAL A 106 8.05 0.02 0.10
N GLU A 107 7.55 1.14 0.63
CA GLU A 107 7.55 1.42 2.07
C GLU A 107 6.17 1.82 2.56
N GLY A 108 5.82 1.36 3.76
CA GLY A 108 4.56 1.70 4.39
C GLY A 108 4.38 0.94 5.67
N TYR A 109 3.23 0.27 5.82
CA TYR A 109 2.94 -0.57 6.97
C TYR A 109 2.62 -1.99 6.54
N GLY A 110 3.22 -2.93 7.26
CA GLY A 110 2.81 -4.31 7.27
C GLY A 110 1.86 -4.58 8.44
N SER A 111 0.94 -5.53 8.23
CA SER A 111 0.30 -6.25 9.31
C SER A 111 0.56 -7.73 9.18
N CYS A 112 0.97 -8.42 10.23
CA CYS A 112 1.03 -9.88 10.21
C CYS A 112 0.79 -10.49 11.59
N SER A 113 0.30 -11.72 11.61
CA SER A 113 0.12 -12.51 12.83
C SER A 113 1.43 -13.20 13.18
N VAL A 114 2.03 -12.84 14.32
CA VAL A 114 3.21 -13.51 14.89
C VAL A 114 2.85 -13.95 16.30
N ASP A 115 3.07 -15.24 16.59
CA ASP A 115 2.73 -15.87 17.88
C ASP A 115 1.27 -15.65 18.33
N SER A 116 0.32 -15.76 17.39
CA SER A 116 -1.13 -15.53 17.61
C SER A 116 -1.54 -14.09 17.93
N ALA A 117 -0.62 -13.12 17.87
CA ALA A 117 -0.93 -11.69 17.98
C ALA A 117 -0.78 -10.99 16.63
N VAL A 118 -1.70 -10.08 16.32
CA VAL A 118 -1.60 -9.23 15.12
C VAL A 118 -0.67 -8.06 15.43
N HIS A 119 0.41 -7.95 14.66
CA HIS A 119 1.36 -6.84 14.73
C HIS A 119 1.11 -5.90 13.56
N HIS A 120 1.23 -4.60 13.82
CA HIS A 120 1.20 -3.53 12.81
C HIS A 120 2.48 -2.72 12.98
N ALA A 121 3.30 -2.61 11.93
CA ALA A 121 4.59 -1.94 12.01
C ALA A 121 4.92 -1.19 10.72
N PRO A 122 5.65 -0.06 10.79
CA PRO A 122 6.38 0.47 9.65
C PRO A 122 7.24 -0.62 9.04
N HIS A 123 7.17 -0.76 7.72
CA HIS A 123 7.82 -1.86 7.02
C HIS A 123 8.13 -1.52 5.57
N ALA A 124 9.07 -2.26 5.00
CA ALA A 124 9.46 -2.17 3.60
C ALA A 124 9.62 -3.54 2.98
N TRP A 125 9.34 -3.63 1.68
CA TRP A 125 9.42 -4.86 0.90
C TRP A 125 9.78 -4.55 -0.55
N ALA A 126 10.21 -5.58 -1.28
CA ALA A 126 10.33 -5.52 -2.73
C ALA A 126 8.99 -5.92 -3.37
N THR A 127 8.69 -5.42 -4.57
CA THR A 127 7.51 -5.84 -5.32
C THR A 127 7.84 -6.14 -6.77
N ASP A 128 7.15 -7.14 -7.32
CA ASP A 128 7.11 -7.47 -8.76
C ASP A 128 6.00 -6.72 -9.52
N GLY A 129 5.33 -5.77 -8.85
CA GLY A 129 4.19 -5.02 -9.38
C GLY A 129 2.89 -5.28 -8.61
N THR A 130 2.67 -6.49 -8.13
CA THR A 130 1.43 -6.84 -7.40
C THR A 130 1.68 -7.54 -6.08
N HIS A 131 2.80 -8.22 -5.95
CA HIS A 131 3.13 -9.01 -4.78
C HIS A 131 4.11 -8.30 -3.87
N ALA A 132 3.99 -8.53 -2.57
CA ALA A 132 4.98 -8.14 -1.58
C ALA A 132 5.96 -9.30 -1.41
N ILE A 133 7.20 -9.10 -1.84
CA ILE A 133 8.34 -9.99 -1.64
C ILE A 133 9.08 -9.50 -0.39
N ASP A 134 8.78 -10.14 0.73
CA ASP A 134 9.27 -9.75 2.05
C ASP A 134 10.17 -10.85 2.63
N PRO A 135 11.48 -10.60 2.77
CA PRO A 135 12.40 -11.58 3.36
C PRO A 135 12.32 -11.66 4.89
N ILE A 136 11.49 -10.85 5.55
CA ILE A 136 11.45 -10.76 7.02
C ILE A 136 10.20 -11.44 7.57
N TRP A 137 9.04 -11.20 6.98
CA TRP A 137 7.80 -11.83 7.42
C TRP A 137 7.45 -13.03 6.54
N PRO A 138 6.88 -14.09 7.13
CA PRO A 138 6.46 -15.24 6.36
C PRO A 138 5.36 -14.84 5.37
N ALA A 139 5.35 -15.46 4.19
CA ALA A 139 4.36 -15.20 3.14
C ALA A 139 2.95 -15.77 3.44
N ASP A 140 2.65 -16.07 4.70
CA ASP A 140 1.44 -16.75 5.11
C ASP A 140 0.20 -15.86 4.91
N SER A 141 -0.96 -16.51 4.75
CA SER A 141 -2.25 -15.88 4.45
C SER A 141 -2.80 -14.92 5.53
N GLY A 142 -2.01 -14.61 6.55
CA GLY A 142 -2.33 -13.68 7.64
C GLY A 142 -1.69 -12.30 7.49
N CYS A 143 -0.79 -12.08 6.53
CA CYS A 143 -0.15 -10.79 6.37
C CYS A 143 -0.94 -9.86 5.41
N ALA A 144 -0.79 -8.55 5.60
CA ALA A 144 -1.27 -7.50 4.69
C ALA A 144 -0.21 -6.41 4.57
N TYR A 145 -0.01 -5.91 3.35
CA TYR A 145 1.00 -4.89 3.05
C TYR A 145 0.34 -3.69 2.40
N LEU A 146 0.43 -2.53 3.05
CA LEU A 146 -0.03 -1.26 2.50
C LEU A 146 1.12 -0.26 2.46
N GLY A 147 1.55 0.13 1.27
CA GLY A 147 2.70 1.01 1.11
C GLY A 147 2.70 1.79 -0.18
N ILE A 148 3.73 2.63 -0.33
CA ILE A 148 3.94 3.53 -1.45
C ILE A 148 5.04 2.92 -2.31
N PRO A 149 4.76 2.48 -3.55
CA PRO A 149 5.80 2.04 -4.47
C PRO A 149 6.54 3.27 -5.01
N PHE A 150 7.82 3.40 -4.67
CA PHE A 150 8.63 4.55 -5.09
C PHE A 150 9.15 4.33 -6.50
N ALA A 151 8.67 5.15 -7.44
CA ALA A 151 9.01 5.02 -8.85
C ALA A 151 10.46 5.42 -9.16
N ASP A 152 11.01 6.34 -8.37
CA ASP A 152 12.37 6.85 -8.53
C ASP A 152 13.38 6.04 -7.69
N PRO A 153 14.29 5.28 -8.34
CA PRO A 153 15.33 4.52 -7.64
C PRO A 153 16.32 5.37 -6.84
N GLU A 154 16.48 6.67 -7.16
CA GLU A 154 17.35 7.56 -6.38
C GLU A 154 16.79 7.82 -4.97
N MET A 155 15.49 7.62 -4.76
CA MET A 155 14.86 7.70 -3.43
C MET A 155 15.07 6.43 -2.62
N TRP A 156 15.45 5.31 -3.23
CA TRP A 156 15.49 4.02 -2.54
C TRP A 156 16.62 3.99 -1.52
N PRO A 157 16.41 3.36 -0.34
CA PRO A 157 17.47 3.22 0.65
C PRO A 157 18.66 2.45 0.10
N HIS A 158 19.86 2.77 0.59
CA HIS A 158 21.06 2.03 0.21
C HIS A 158 21.00 0.57 0.69
N PRO A 159 21.35 -0.45 -0.12
CA PRO A 159 21.21 -1.87 0.22
C PRO A 159 22.11 -2.38 1.35
N LEU A 160 22.97 -1.54 1.93
CA LEU A 160 23.87 -1.91 3.04
C LEU A 160 23.68 -1.08 4.32
N TYR A 161 23.12 0.12 4.22
CA TYR A 161 23.05 1.07 5.34
C TYR A 161 21.86 2.04 5.19
N GLY A 162 20.90 1.68 4.35
CA GLY A 162 19.69 2.46 4.12
C GLY A 162 18.77 2.43 5.33
N ASP A 163 17.95 3.47 5.43
CA ASP A 163 16.91 3.60 6.44
C ASP A 163 15.63 4.07 5.74
N GLY A 164 14.49 4.00 6.42
CA GLY A 164 13.18 4.18 5.80
C GLY A 164 12.91 5.63 5.35
N ILE A 165 12.41 5.78 4.14
CA ILE A 165 11.97 7.06 3.56
C ILE A 165 10.84 7.67 4.39
N LEU A 166 9.91 6.84 4.87
CA LEU A 166 8.72 7.23 5.62
C LEU A 166 8.91 7.15 7.14
N THR A 167 10.11 6.84 7.62
CA THR A 167 10.42 6.79 9.06
C THR A 167 11.52 7.74 9.49
N GLN A 168 12.46 8.08 8.60
CA GLN A 168 13.47 9.09 8.88
C GLN A 168 12.91 10.51 8.78
N TYR A 169 13.11 11.32 9.83
CA TYR A 169 12.59 12.70 9.86
C TYR A 169 13.08 13.55 8.68
N ALA A 170 14.33 13.39 8.26
CA ALA A 170 14.91 14.18 7.19
C ALA A 170 14.19 14.01 5.84
N THR A 171 13.68 12.82 5.56
CA THR A 171 12.93 12.50 4.34
C THR A 171 11.43 12.63 4.53
N LEU A 172 10.91 12.19 5.68
CA LEU A 172 9.47 12.20 5.98
C LEU A 172 8.91 13.62 6.09
N LEU A 173 9.57 14.54 6.78
CA LEU A 173 8.99 15.87 7.04
C LEU A 173 8.70 16.68 5.77
N PRO A 174 9.62 16.77 4.78
CA PRO A 174 9.30 17.38 3.48
C PRO A 174 8.10 16.73 2.80
N ILE A 175 8.04 15.39 2.79
CA ILE A 175 6.93 14.65 2.16
C ILE A 175 5.59 14.96 2.85
N LEU A 176 5.56 15.05 4.17
CA LEU A 176 4.33 15.39 4.90
C LEU A 176 3.91 16.84 4.66
N ARG A 177 4.87 17.76 4.61
CA ARG A 177 4.59 19.18 4.42
C ARG A 177 4.14 19.49 3.00
N GLU A 178 4.87 19.01 2.00
CA GLU A 178 4.75 19.42 0.59
C GLU A 178 3.98 18.39 -0.24
N GLY A 179 4.00 17.13 0.18
CA GLY A 179 3.55 15.99 -0.59
C GLY A 179 4.68 15.22 -1.25
N LEU A 180 4.32 14.12 -1.89
CA LEU A 180 5.20 13.43 -2.82
C LEU A 180 5.25 14.18 -4.16
N PRO A 181 6.40 14.17 -4.87
CA PRO A 181 6.46 14.58 -6.27
C PRO A 181 5.44 13.82 -7.13
N GLU A 182 4.94 14.45 -8.21
CA GLU A 182 3.83 13.94 -9.03
C GLU A 182 4.09 12.51 -9.55
N ASP A 183 5.34 12.22 -9.93
CA ASP A 183 5.75 10.92 -10.49
C ASP A 183 6.45 10.01 -9.47
N ALA A 184 6.48 10.36 -8.18
CA ALA A 184 7.19 9.57 -7.17
C ALA A 184 6.48 8.26 -6.82
N VAL A 185 5.17 8.15 -7.09
CA VAL A 185 4.37 6.95 -6.78
C VAL A 185 4.12 6.16 -8.06
N ALA A 186 4.65 4.95 -8.14
CA ALA A 186 4.42 4.10 -9.29
C ALA A 186 2.96 3.62 -9.38
N GLY A 187 2.50 3.42 -10.62
CA GLY A 187 1.15 2.98 -10.95
C GLY A 187 0.80 1.52 -10.59
N ILE A 188 1.61 0.83 -9.79
CA ILE A 188 1.52 -0.60 -9.47
C ILE A 188 0.83 -0.88 -8.13
N GLY A 189 0.41 -2.11 -7.84
CA GLY A 189 -0.36 -2.43 -6.63
C GLY A 189 -1.81 -1.92 -6.67
N ARG A 190 -2.63 -2.38 -5.71
CA ARG A 190 -4.08 -2.10 -5.69
C ARG A 190 -4.41 -0.88 -4.83
N PRO A 191 -5.10 0.16 -5.34
CA PRO A 191 -5.44 1.34 -4.54
C PRO A 191 -6.39 1.00 -3.39
N LEU A 192 -6.38 1.82 -2.34
CA LEU A 192 -7.40 1.70 -1.29
C LEU A 192 -8.80 1.91 -1.91
N PRO A 193 -9.83 1.16 -1.47
CA PRO A 193 -11.19 1.44 -1.89
C PRO A 193 -11.58 2.83 -1.36
N HIS A 194 -11.81 3.77 -2.27
CA HIS A 194 -12.38 5.06 -1.92
C HIS A 194 -13.70 4.82 -1.19
N ARG A 195 -13.92 5.53 -0.08
CA ARG A 195 -15.28 5.60 0.48
C ARG A 195 -16.13 6.26 -0.60
N VAL A 196 -16.95 5.48 -1.30
CA VAL A 196 -18.07 6.01 -2.05
C VAL A 196 -18.87 6.81 -1.02
N ARG A 197 -18.82 8.14 -1.10
CA ARG A 197 -19.70 8.98 -0.30
C ARG A 197 -21.10 8.51 -0.64
N ARG A 198 -21.79 7.85 0.30
CA ARG A 198 -23.23 7.64 0.16
C ARG A 198 -23.79 9.04 -0.04
N ARG A 199 -24.33 9.34 -1.22
CA ARG A 199 -25.17 10.52 -1.37
C ARG A 199 -26.25 10.37 -0.31
N CYS A 200 -26.27 11.25 0.69
CA CYS A 200 -27.50 11.47 1.42
C CYS A 200 -28.56 11.77 0.35
N PRO A 201 -29.70 11.07 0.31
CA PRO A 201 -30.81 11.57 -0.48
C PRO A 201 -31.07 13.00 0.00
N GLU A 202 -31.06 13.94 -0.95
CA GLU A 202 -31.40 15.33 -0.70
C GLU A 202 -32.65 15.37 0.18
N SER A 203 -32.52 16.03 1.33
CA SER A 203 -33.66 16.44 2.14
C SER A 203 -34.67 17.09 1.21
N ALA A 204 -35.82 16.44 1.04
CA ALA A 204 -36.97 17.03 0.38
C ALA A 204 -37.19 18.42 0.98
N GLY A 205 -37.02 19.45 0.15
CA GLY A 205 -37.25 20.84 0.53
C GLY A 205 -38.67 21.04 1.04
N PRO A 206 -38.92 22.08 1.84
CA PRO A 206 -40.22 22.34 2.42
C PRO A 206 -41.26 22.57 1.33
N LEU A 207 -42.37 21.82 1.41
CA LEU A 207 -43.58 22.02 0.61
C LEU A 207 -44.06 23.47 0.76
N SER A 208 -44.13 24.20 -0.37
CA SER A 208 -44.74 25.52 -0.43
C SER A 208 -46.24 25.43 -0.08
N PRO A 209 -46.80 26.44 0.61
CA PRO A 209 -48.22 26.47 0.93
C PRO A 209 -49.06 26.76 -0.33
N SER A 210 -50.10 25.97 -0.55
CA SER A 210 -51.10 26.17 -1.60
C SER A 210 -51.88 27.47 -1.38
N PRO A 211 -52.28 28.20 -2.44
CA PRO A 211 -53.15 29.36 -2.30
C PRO A 211 -54.60 28.91 -2.07
N SER A 212 -55.23 29.52 -1.07
CA SER A 212 -56.66 29.39 -0.81
C SER A 212 -57.49 29.99 -1.95
N SER A 213 -58.52 29.29 -2.39
CA SER A 213 -59.68 29.83 -3.12
C SER A 213 -60.92 29.09 -2.65
#